data_AF-A0A6N8YT11-F1
#
_entry.id   AF-A0A6N8YT11-F1
#
_cell.length_a   1.000
_cell.length_b   1.000
_cell.length_c   1.000
_cell.angle_alpha   90.00
_cell.angle_beta   90.00
_cell.angle_gamma   90.00
#
_symmetry.space_group_name_H-M   'P 1'
#
loop_
_entity.id
_entity.type
_entity.pdbx_description
1 polymer ?
#
loop_
_entity_poly.entity_id
_entity_poly.type
_entity_poly.pdbx_seq_one_letter_code
_entity_poly.pdbx_strand_id
1 'polypeptide(L)'
;GAAADGVYAMVGVDPEVVATAMDHVAAGARDAQRNADSIPVALGLPVFMADSEQRAYESAARYALSGLLNRNRVYSRLMRERMPSLEDVSQASDLSTEQLHRLVDAMVAHGTPQQAAERALAFAERAPTRHFIARVQLAGEGPLRAIEAFASALRAAGGESVLRPSG
;
A
#
# COMPACT_ATOMS: atom_id res chain seq x y z
N GLY A 1 -16.22 10.75 2.72
CA GLY A 1 -16.45 12.14 3.10
C GLY A 1 -17.80 12.31 3.77
N ALA A 2 -18.89 12.33 3.00
CA ALA A 2 -20.20 12.81 3.45
C ALA A 2 -20.65 12.33 4.84
N ALA A 3 -20.62 11.02 5.10
CA ALA A 3 -21.10 10.43 6.34
C ALA A 3 -20.01 9.70 7.16
N ALA A 4 -18.75 9.73 6.72
CA ALA A 4 -17.71 8.91 7.36
C ALA A 4 -17.25 9.50 8.70
N ASP A 5 -17.12 8.67 9.72
CA ASP A 5 -16.45 9.00 11.00
C ASP A 5 -14.94 8.69 10.97
N GLY A 6 -14.51 7.97 9.95
CA GLY A 6 -13.13 7.66 9.64
C GLY A 6 -13.03 6.90 8.32
N VAL A 7 -11.86 6.90 7.70
CA VAL A 7 -11.63 6.22 6.42
C VAL A 7 -10.39 5.33 6.53
N TYR A 8 -10.56 4.06 6.15
CA TYR A 8 -9.45 3.15 5.89
C TYR A 8 -9.32 2.96 4.38
N ALA A 9 -8.30 3.55 3.76
CA ALA A 9 -8.12 3.52 2.31
C ALA A 9 -7.04 2.49 1.92
N MET A 10 -7.44 1.47 1.16
CA MET A 10 -6.54 0.45 0.62
C MET A 10 -6.27 0.70 -0.88
N VAL A 11 -5.48 1.74 -1.16
CA VAL A 11 -5.28 2.21 -2.54
C VAL A 11 -3.86 1.93 -3.09
N GLY A 12 -2.99 1.29 -2.30
CA GLY A 12 -1.59 1.05 -2.65
C GLY A 12 -0.67 2.11 -2.07
N VAL A 13 0.53 2.26 -2.65
CA VAL A 13 1.57 3.20 -2.21
C VAL A 13 1.94 4.23 -3.28
N ASP A 14 1.27 4.21 -4.43
CA ASP A 14 1.40 5.26 -5.44
C ASP A 14 0.90 6.61 -4.89
N PRO A 15 1.75 7.66 -4.83
CA PRO A 15 1.39 8.95 -4.25
C PRO A 15 0.22 9.65 -4.95
N GLU A 16 0.09 9.52 -6.27
CA GLU A 16 -0.99 10.18 -7.03
C GLU A 16 -2.33 9.49 -6.77
N VAL A 17 -2.33 8.17 -6.66
CA VAL A 17 -3.50 7.39 -6.26
C VAL A 17 -3.95 7.74 -4.84
N VAL A 18 -3.00 7.85 -3.91
CA VAL A 18 -3.29 8.26 -2.53
C VAL A 18 -3.86 9.67 -2.49
N ALA A 19 -3.27 10.62 -3.21
CA ALA A 19 -3.77 11.99 -3.29
C ALA A 19 -5.21 12.03 -3.84
N THR A 20 -5.48 11.31 -4.93
CA THR A 20 -6.82 11.21 -5.53
C THR A 20 -7.84 10.64 -4.53
N ALA A 21 -7.46 9.61 -3.77
CA ALA A 21 -8.32 9.06 -2.73
C ALA A 21 -8.64 10.09 -1.63
N MET A 22 -7.66 10.90 -1.22
CA MET A 22 -7.88 11.96 -0.23
C MET A 22 -8.79 13.06 -0.79
N ASP A 23 -8.60 13.45 -2.05
CA ASP A 23 -9.44 14.45 -2.72
C ASP A 23 -10.91 14.00 -2.77
N HIS A 24 -11.17 12.73 -3.03
CA HIS A 24 -12.53 12.18 -2.97
C HIS A 24 -13.12 12.19 -1.56
N VAL A 25 -12.32 11.90 -0.53
CA VAL A 25 -12.77 12.00 0.87
C VAL A 25 -13.14 13.44 1.20
N ALA A 26 -12.28 14.40 0.83
CA ALA A 26 -12.47 15.82 1.08
C ALA A 26 -13.65 16.39 0.28
N ALA A 27 -13.80 16.03 -1.00
CA ALA A 27 -14.93 16.42 -1.83
C ALA A 27 -16.26 15.99 -1.19
N GLY A 28 -16.39 14.71 -0.83
CA GLY A 28 -17.60 14.23 -0.19
C GLY A 28 -17.86 14.88 1.18
N ALA A 29 -16.82 15.30 1.92
CA ALA A 29 -17.00 16.04 3.17
C ALA A 29 -17.54 17.45 2.92
N ARG A 30 -16.97 18.16 1.93
CA ARG A 30 -17.43 19.50 1.52
C ARG A 30 -18.88 19.48 1.03
N ASP A 31 -19.26 18.49 0.24
CA ASP A 31 -20.64 18.35 -0.26
C ASP A 31 -21.65 18.17 0.87
N ALA A 32 -21.23 17.55 1.98
CA ALA A 32 -22.02 17.40 3.20
C ALA A 32 -21.82 18.55 4.23
N GLN A 33 -21.14 19.64 3.83
CA GLN A 33 -20.84 20.80 4.68
C GLN A 33 -20.04 20.45 5.95
N ARG A 34 -19.15 19.45 5.86
CA ARG A 34 -18.27 18.99 6.94
C ARG A 34 -16.83 19.44 6.71
N ASN A 35 -16.09 19.61 7.80
CA ASN A 35 -14.64 19.83 7.72
C ASN A 35 -13.93 18.52 7.31
N ALA A 36 -13.24 18.51 6.16
CA ALA A 36 -12.48 17.36 5.69
C ALA A 36 -11.37 16.93 6.67
N ASP A 37 -10.71 17.89 7.32
CA ASP A 37 -9.60 17.63 8.24
C ASP A 37 -10.06 16.95 9.54
N SER A 38 -11.36 16.97 9.82
CA SER A 38 -11.95 16.30 10.99
C SER A 38 -12.14 14.78 10.78
N ILE A 39 -11.97 14.29 9.55
CA ILE A 39 -12.16 12.88 9.22
C ILE A 39 -10.81 12.16 9.32
N PRO A 40 -10.58 11.30 10.33
CA PRO A 40 -9.34 10.56 10.43
C PRO A 40 -9.21 9.58 9.25
N VAL A 41 -8.05 9.60 8.58
CA VAL A 41 -7.74 8.71 7.46
C VAL A 41 -6.51 7.87 7.76
N ALA A 42 -6.67 6.55 7.66
CA ALA A 42 -5.59 5.58 7.72
C ALA A 42 -5.37 4.94 6.34
N LEU A 43 -4.12 4.83 5.92
CA LEU A 43 -3.74 4.17 4.67
C LEU A 43 -3.33 2.72 4.93
N GLY A 44 -3.89 1.79 4.15
CA GLY A 44 -3.48 0.39 4.17
C GLY A 44 -2.19 0.19 3.41
N LEU A 45 -1.14 -0.23 4.10
CA LEU A 45 0.19 -0.44 3.54
C LEU A 45 0.52 -1.95 3.51
N PRO A 46 0.42 -2.64 2.36
CA PRO A 46 0.91 -4.01 2.25
C PRO A 46 2.44 -4.01 2.33
N VAL A 47 3.00 -4.90 3.16
CA VAL A 47 4.45 -5.04 3.33
C VAL A 47 4.84 -6.50 3.17
N PHE A 48 5.68 -6.79 2.17
CA PHE A 48 6.17 -8.14 1.88
C PHE A 48 7.67 -8.23 2.15
N MET A 49 8.05 -9.04 3.13
CA MET A 49 9.45 -9.19 3.53
C MET A 49 9.97 -10.60 3.27
N ALA A 50 11.26 -10.72 3.02
CA ALA A 50 11.99 -11.99 2.99
C ALA A 50 13.45 -11.76 3.40
N ASP A 51 14.26 -12.82 3.37
CA ASP A 51 15.72 -12.77 3.58
C ASP A 51 16.47 -12.11 2.40
N SER A 52 15.81 -11.98 1.25
CA SER A 52 16.34 -11.34 0.05
C SER A 52 15.25 -10.53 -0.66
N GLU A 53 15.67 -9.49 -1.36
CA GLU A 53 14.77 -8.65 -2.14
C GLU A 53 14.01 -9.45 -3.21
N GLN A 54 14.69 -10.36 -3.90
CA GLN A 54 14.09 -11.19 -4.94
C GLN A 54 12.92 -12.05 -4.42
N ARG A 55 13.10 -12.71 -3.26
CA ARG A 55 12.03 -13.54 -2.67
C ARG A 55 10.84 -12.71 -2.18
N ALA A 56 11.12 -11.51 -1.66
CA ALA A 56 10.07 -10.57 -1.27
C ALA A 56 9.29 -10.10 -2.50
N TYR A 57 9.99 -9.74 -3.57
CA TYR A 57 9.43 -9.32 -4.85
C TYR A 57 8.53 -10.40 -5.46
N GLU A 58 8.91 -11.68 -5.44
CA GLU A 58 8.08 -12.77 -5.97
C GLU A 58 6.73 -12.90 -5.23
N SER A 59 6.71 -12.63 -3.92
CA SER A 59 5.49 -12.65 -3.11
C SER A 59 4.63 -11.40 -3.38
N ALA A 60 5.29 -10.25 -3.45
CA ALA A 60 4.67 -8.98 -3.81
C ALA A 60 4.04 -8.99 -5.21
N ALA A 61 4.75 -9.53 -6.21
CA ALA A 61 4.29 -9.68 -7.59
C ALA A 61 3.04 -10.53 -7.68
N ARG A 62 2.98 -11.67 -6.97
CA ARG A 62 1.77 -12.51 -6.90
C ARG A 62 0.59 -11.75 -6.33
N TYR A 63 0.79 -11.00 -5.24
CA TYR A 63 -0.25 -10.16 -4.66
C TYR A 63 -0.73 -9.09 -5.65
N ALA A 64 0.20 -8.38 -6.28
CA ALA A 64 -0.08 -7.30 -7.19
C ALA A 64 -0.83 -7.76 -8.45
N LEU A 65 -0.36 -8.86 -9.06
CA LEU A 65 -1.03 -9.53 -10.16
C LEU A 65 -2.46 -9.95 -9.78
N SER A 66 -2.66 -10.57 -8.61
CA SER A 66 -4.03 -10.94 -8.17
C SER A 66 -4.95 -9.71 -8.02
N GLY A 67 -4.37 -8.57 -7.62
CA GLY A 67 -5.06 -7.29 -7.52
C GLY A 67 -5.47 -6.77 -8.89
N LEU A 68 -4.56 -6.81 -9.86
CA LEU A 68 -4.77 -6.33 -11.23
C LEU A 68 -5.72 -7.22 -12.04
N LEU A 69 -5.56 -8.54 -11.98
CA LEU A 69 -6.31 -9.48 -12.83
C LEU A 69 -7.79 -9.56 -12.46
N ASN A 70 -8.15 -9.22 -11.22
CA ASN A 70 -9.55 -9.13 -10.82
C ASN A 70 -10.17 -7.78 -11.24
N ARG A 71 -10.74 -7.73 -12.45
CA ARG A 71 -11.38 -6.53 -13.05
C ARG A 71 -12.53 -5.91 -12.23
N ASN A 72 -13.08 -6.66 -11.27
CA ASN A 72 -14.12 -6.15 -10.36
C ASN A 72 -13.56 -5.38 -9.18
N ARG A 73 -12.24 -5.43 -8.92
CA ARG A 73 -11.60 -4.65 -7.86
C ARG A 73 -11.39 -3.22 -8.32
N VAL A 74 -11.68 -2.28 -7.42
CA VAL A 74 -11.40 -0.85 -7.61
C VAL A 74 -9.96 -0.61 -8.04
N TYR A 75 -9.01 -1.32 -7.41
CA TYR A 75 -7.60 -1.24 -7.75
C TYR A 75 -7.30 -1.59 -9.22
N SER A 76 -7.89 -2.67 -9.75
CA SER A 76 -7.70 -3.08 -11.15
C SER A 76 -8.14 -1.98 -12.12
N ARG A 77 -9.31 -1.39 -11.87
CA ARG A 77 -9.87 -0.31 -12.69
C ARG A 77 -8.99 0.94 -12.63
N LEU A 78 -8.60 1.35 -11.42
CA LEU A 78 -7.74 2.51 -11.22
C LEU A 78 -6.39 2.37 -11.93
N MET A 79 -5.75 1.19 -11.83
CA MET A 79 -4.48 0.96 -12.52
C MET A 79 -4.61 1.01 -14.03
N ARG A 80 -5.72 0.54 -14.59
CA ARG A 80 -5.97 0.60 -16.04
C ARG A 80 -6.19 2.03 -16.53
N GLU A 81 -6.93 2.83 -15.76
CA GLU A 81 -7.11 4.26 -16.05
C GLU A 81 -5.77 5.02 -16.01
N ARG A 82 -4.88 4.65 -15.08
CA ARG A 82 -3.58 5.30 -14.85
C ARG A 82 -2.48 4.81 -15.79
N MET A 83 -2.51 3.53 -16.15
CA MET A 83 -1.57 2.88 -17.05
C MET A 83 -2.37 2.21 -18.16
N PRO A 84 -2.73 2.94 -19.23
CA PRO A 84 -3.54 2.39 -20.33
C PRO A 84 -2.92 1.16 -20.99
N SER A 85 -1.59 0.99 -20.89
CA SER A 85 -0.88 -0.22 -21.35
C SER A 85 -1.27 -1.49 -20.59
N LEU A 86 -2.01 -1.37 -19.48
CA LEU A 86 -2.53 -2.51 -18.73
C LEU A 86 -3.89 -2.99 -19.26
N GLU A 87 -4.63 -2.22 -20.06
CA GLU A 87 -6.05 -2.52 -20.42
C GLU A 87 -6.29 -3.96 -20.89
N ASP A 88 -5.39 -4.46 -21.73
CA ASP A 88 -5.46 -5.79 -22.34
C ASP A 88 -4.82 -6.90 -21.49
N VAL A 89 -4.23 -6.58 -20.34
CA VAL A 89 -3.59 -7.55 -19.45
C VAL A 89 -4.64 -8.46 -18.83
N SER A 90 -4.54 -9.76 -19.11
CA SER A 90 -5.45 -10.82 -18.67
C SER A 90 -4.76 -11.92 -17.88
N GLN A 91 -3.44 -12.01 -18.01
CA GLN A 91 -2.56 -12.97 -17.34
C GLN A 91 -1.17 -12.37 -17.10
N ALA A 92 -0.37 -13.01 -16.25
CA ALA A 92 0.94 -12.50 -15.87
C ALA A 92 1.91 -12.38 -17.06
N SER A 93 1.81 -13.28 -18.05
CA SER A 93 2.67 -13.27 -19.25
C SER A 93 2.40 -12.10 -20.20
N ASP A 94 1.30 -11.37 -20.02
CA ASP A 94 0.99 -10.18 -20.83
C ASP A 94 1.79 -8.95 -20.36
N LEU A 95 2.45 -9.02 -19.20
CA LEU A 95 3.26 -7.94 -18.65
C LEU A 95 4.73 -8.14 -18.97
N SER A 96 5.40 -7.08 -19.42
CA SER A 96 6.85 -7.02 -19.40
C SER A 96 7.37 -7.01 -17.95
N THR A 97 8.63 -7.42 -17.77
CA THR A 97 9.32 -7.34 -16.48
C THR A 97 9.24 -5.93 -15.90
N GLU A 98 9.47 -4.90 -16.71
CA GLU A 98 9.40 -3.50 -16.28
C GLU A 98 7.98 -3.10 -15.81
N GLN A 99 6.94 -3.54 -16.53
CA GLN A 99 5.56 -3.27 -16.13
C GLN A 99 5.20 -3.95 -14.80
N LEU A 100 5.65 -5.19 -14.60
CA LEU A 100 5.43 -5.91 -13.36
C LEU A 100 6.14 -5.22 -12.18
N HIS A 101 7.38 -4.77 -12.36
CA HIS A 101 8.11 -4.00 -11.33
C HIS A 101 7.35 -2.72 -10.95
N ARG A 102 6.93 -1.92 -11.94
CA ARG A 102 6.14 -0.71 -11.68
C ARG A 102 4.83 -1.00 -10.96
N LEU A 103 4.14 -2.07 -11.34
CA LEU A 103 2.90 -2.48 -10.69
C LEU A 103 3.16 -2.83 -9.21
N VAL A 104 4.22 -3.59 -8.93
CA VAL A 104 4.60 -3.96 -7.56
C VAL A 104 4.95 -2.74 -6.73
N ASP A 105 5.80 -1.85 -7.25
CA ASP A 105 6.27 -0.66 -6.55
C ASP A 105 5.13 0.35 -6.30
N ALA A 106 4.09 0.35 -7.12
CA ALA A 106 2.88 1.16 -6.90
C ALA A 106 1.95 0.58 -5.80
N MET A 107 2.12 -0.69 -5.42
CA MET A 107 1.18 -1.38 -4.53
C MET A 107 1.69 -1.62 -3.12
N VAL A 108 2.97 -1.93 -2.98
CA VAL A 108 3.48 -2.53 -1.74
C VAL A 108 4.87 -1.99 -1.40
N ALA A 109 5.20 -2.02 -0.11
CA ALA A 109 6.60 -2.02 0.31
C ALA A 109 7.12 -3.47 0.29
N HIS A 110 8.27 -3.70 -0.33
CA HIS A 110 8.88 -5.03 -0.38
C HIS A 110 10.39 -5.00 -0.21
N GLY A 111 10.97 -6.12 0.21
CA GLY A 111 12.42 -6.31 0.31
C GLY A 111 12.83 -7.15 1.52
N THR A 112 14.06 -7.01 1.96
CA THR A 112 14.43 -7.38 3.34
C THR A 112 13.65 -6.54 4.36
N PRO A 113 13.57 -6.92 5.64
CA PRO A 113 12.90 -6.08 6.65
C PRO A 113 13.40 -4.63 6.65
N GLN A 114 14.71 -4.43 6.47
CA GLN A 114 15.34 -3.11 6.37
C GLN A 114 14.85 -2.33 5.15
N GLN A 115 14.95 -2.92 3.95
CA GLN A 115 14.51 -2.28 2.71
C GLN A 115 13.01 -1.97 2.71
N ALA A 116 12.19 -2.88 3.25
CA ALA A 116 10.75 -2.68 3.35
C ALA A 116 10.41 -1.53 4.31
N ALA A 117 11.13 -1.39 5.43
CA ALA A 117 10.98 -0.27 6.35
C ALA A 117 11.40 1.06 5.70
N GLU A 118 12.53 1.10 5.01
CA GLU A 118 12.99 2.30 4.28
C GLU A 118 11.98 2.75 3.23
N ARG A 119 11.42 1.82 2.45
CA ARG A 119 10.37 2.12 1.46
C ARG A 119 9.08 2.62 2.12
N ALA A 120 8.68 2.00 3.24
CA ALA A 120 7.52 2.45 4.00
C ALA A 120 7.69 3.87 4.54
N LEU A 121 8.88 4.22 5.05
CA LEU A 121 9.19 5.56 5.53
C LEU A 121 9.24 6.57 4.38
N ALA A 122 9.90 6.24 3.27
CA ALA A 122 9.93 7.09 2.07
C ALA A 122 8.52 7.37 1.53
N PHE A 123 7.62 6.38 1.59
CA PHE A 123 6.20 6.59 1.29
C PHE A 123 5.54 7.52 2.31
N ALA A 124 5.75 7.27 3.60
CA ALA A 124 5.15 8.06 4.69
C ALA A 124 5.60 9.53 4.72
N GLU A 125 6.79 9.85 4.19
CA GLU A 125 7.28 11.22 4.02
C GLU A 125 6.51 12.00 2.96
N ARG A 126 6.01 11.30 1.94
CA ARG A 126 5.32 11.89 0.78
C ARG A 126 3.80 11.81 0.88
N ALA A 127 3.29 10.96 1.77
CA ALA A 127 1.87 10.74 1.93
C ALA A 127 1.19 11.91 2.69
N PRO A 128 -0.06 12.23 2.36
CA PRO A 128 -0.82 13.32 2.99
C PRO A 128 -1.30 13.00 4.41
N THR A 129 -1.15 11.76 4.89
CA THR A 129 -1.46 11.35 6.27
C THR A 129 -0.27 10.64 6.89
N ARG A 130 -0.20 10.69 8.22
CA ARG A 130 0.82 9.99 9.04
C ARG A 130 0.33 8.67 9.63
N HIS A 131 -0.93 8.31 9.40
CA HIS A 131 -1.51 7.09 9.94
C HIS A 131 -1.53 5.99 8.88
N PHE A 132 -0.74 4.94 9.11
CA PHE A 132 -0.67 3.75 8.27
C PHE A 132 -1.04 2.51 9.05
N ILE A 133 -1.78 1.60 8.42
CA ILE A 133 -2.02 0.26 8.93
C ILE A 133 -1.19 -0.69 8.05
N ALA A 134 -0.02 -1.06 8.56
CA ALA A 134 0.90 -1.97 7.88
C ALA A 134 0.43 -3.41 8.00
N ARG A 135 0.16 -4.05 6.86
CA ARG A 135 -0.16 -5.48 6.76
C ARG A 135 1.10 -6.21 6.37
N VAL A 136 1.84 -6.67 7.37
CA VAL A 136 3.17 -7.24 7.22
C VAL A 136 3.12 -8.75 6.98
N GLN A 137 3.97 -9.21 6.07
CA GLN A 137 4.23 -10.62 5.82
C GLN A 137 5.73 -10.85 5.75
N LEU A 138 6.20 -11.95 6.32
CA LEU A 138 7.59 -12.40 6.24
C LEU A 138 7.62 -13.82 5.69
N ALA A 139 8.31 -14.03 4.57
CA ALA A 139 8.29 -15.29 3.85
C ALA A 139 8.79 -16.45 4.73
N GLY A 140 7.94 -17.45 4.94
CA GLY A 140 8.24 -18.64 5.74
C GLY A 140 8.10 -18.47 7.25
N GLU A 141 7.63 -17.30 7.71
CA GLU A 141 7.58 -16.96 9.13
C GLU A 141 6.14 -16.65 9.59
N GLY A 142 5.92 -16.74 10.91
CA GLY A 142 4.64 -16.42 11.53
C GLY A 142 4.36 -14.91 11.62
N PRO A 143 3.09 -14.51 11.86
CA PRO A 143 2.68 -13.10 11.90
C PRO A 143 3.39 -12.29 12.99
N LEU A 144 3.63 -12.88 14.17
CA LEU A 144 4.36 -12.20 15.25
C LEU A 144 5.79 -11.86 14.84
N ARG A 145 6.50 -12.80 14.21
CA ARG A 145 7.85 -12.58 13.69
C ARG A 145 7.88 -11.50 12.60
N ALA A 146 6.89 -11.49 11.72
CA ALA A 146 6.76 -10.43 10.71
C ALA A 146 6.59 -9.04 11.34
N ILE A 147 5.72 -8.92 12.35
CA ILE A 147 5.50 -7.66 13.08
C ILE A 147 6.77 -7.22 13.80
N GLU A 148 7.43 -8.12 14.53
CA GLU A 148 8.68 -7.84 15.26
C GLU A 148 9.79 -7.37 14.31
N ALA A 149 10.01 -8.09 13.21
CA ALA A 149 11.05 -7.78 12.23
C ALA A 149 10.82 -6.40 11.60
N PHE A 150 9.58 -6.11 11.17
CA PHE A 150 9.26 -4.82 10.57
C PHE A 150 9.36 -3.68 11.58
N ALA A 151 8.85 -3.85 12.80
CA ALA A 151 8.94 -2.84 13.84
C ALA A 151 10.39 -2.54 14.25
N SER A 152 11.24 -3.58 14.31
CA SER A 152 12.67 -3.42 14.57
C SER A 152 13.36 -2.64 13.45
N ALA A 153 13.07 -2.97 12.20
CA ALA A 153 13.62 -2.29 11.04
C ALA A 153 13.16 -0.82 10.96
N LEU A 154 11.89 -0.53 11.24
CA LEU A 154 11.37 0.84 11.32
C LEU A 154 12.13 1.67 12.35
N ARG A 155 12.35 1.14 13.57
CA ARG A 155 13.12 1.84 14.60
C ARG A 155 14.57 2.08 14.17
N ALA A 156 15.21 1.10 13.55
CA ALA A 156 16.58 1.23 13.06
C ALA A 156 16.70 2.29 11.95
N ALA A 157 15.68 2.45 11.11
CA ALA A 157 15.60 3.46 10.07
C ALA A 157 15.11 4.85 10.57
N GLY A 158 14.92 5.04 11.88
CA GLY A 158 14.50 6.32 12.47
C GLY A 158 12.99 6.55 12.55
N GLY A 159 12.16 5.53 12.29
CA GLY A 159 10.71 5.59 12.45
C GLY A 159 10.27 5.34 13.91
N GLU A 160 9.43 6.23 14.45
CA GLU A 160 8.71 5.97 15.69
C GLU A 160 7.51 5.04 15.41
N SER A 161 7.53 3.83 15.95
CA SER A 161 6.44 2.85 15.82
C SER A 161 5.69 2.73 17.15
N VAL A 162 4.39 3.06 17.15
CA VAL A 162 3.48 2.71 18.24
C VAL A 162 2.78 1.40 17.87
N LEU A 163 3.35 0.28 18.32
CA LEU A 163 2.70 -1.03 18.18
C LEU A 163 1.46 -1.06 19.08
N ARG A 164 0.26 -1.08 18.49
CA ARG A 164 -0.96 -1.48 19.18
C ARG A 164 -1.40 -2.82 18.60
N PRO A 165 -1.50 -3.89 19.41
CA PRO A 165 -2.14 -5.10 18.94
C PRO A 165 -3.58 -4.74 18.56
N SER A 166 -3.99 -5.11 17.35
CA SER A 166 -5.39 -5.13 16.96
C SER A 166 -6.08 -6.19 17.82
N GLY A 167 -6.75 -5.74 18.89
CA GLY A 167 -7.65 -6.56 19.70
C GLY A 167 -8.94 -6.89 18.96
#